data_AF-A0A1Y0F9M0-F1
#
_entry.id   AF-A0A1Y0F9M0-F1
#
_cell.length_a   1.000
_cell.length_b   1.000
_cell.length_c   1.000
_cell.angle_alpha   90.00
_cell.angle_beta   90.00
_cell.angle_gamma   90.00
#
_symmetry.space_group_name_H-M   'P 1'
#
loop_
_entity.id
_entity.type
_entity.pdbx_description
1 polymer ?
#
loop_
_entity_poly.entity_id
_entity_poly.type
_entity_poly.pdbx_seq_one_letter_code
_entity_poly.pdbx_strand_id
1 'polypeptide(L)'
;MSGRTTHHSLEERLEVVLLYLSGQVGSSRLAKQYGVSGHTVQDWVRAYRHDGVAGLKESHTWRHYSPELKWQACQDYLSGKYSVYECCDRYNISSHSVLRGWLKRYTSGKTFTEKSGGSTRMKAKRKVTQAEREEVVTYALKHGKNYQATADKFNVSYQQVYNWGRKFEKDGSSGLVDRRGQRKKQLEPAKELTEVDRLKLENERLKQEKLMLEAENFILKKVGALRERSKR
;
A
#
# COMPACT_ATOMS: atom_id res chain seq x y z
N MET A 1 0.81 12.80 -11.32
CA MET A 1 0.09 12.57 -12.59
C MET A 1 1.12 12.16 -13.63
N SER A 2 0.86 11.12 -14.43
CA SER A 2 1.82 10.57 -15.39
C SER A 2 2.08 11.58 -16.51
N GLY A 3 3.31 12.06 -16.69
CA GLY A 3 3.73 12.99 -17.76
C GLY A 3 3.75 12.33 -19.15
N ARG A 4 2.62 11.78 -19.58
CA ARG A 4 2.42 11.11 -20.88
C ARG A 4 1.54 11.92 -21.81
N THR A 5 1.69 13.23 -21.75
CA THR A 5 1.09 14.14 -22.69
C THR A 5 1.90 14.09 -23.98
N THR A 6 1.25 13.84 -25.11
CA THR A 6 1.91 13.98 -26.40
C THR A 6 1.85 15.45 -26.79
N HIS A 7 2.93 15.99 -27.35
CA HIS A 7 2.95 17.38 -27.81
C HIS A 7 2.18 17.58 -29.12
N HIS A 8 1.70 16.49 -29.74
CA HIS A 8 1.03 16.51 -31.03
C HIS A 8 -0.45 16.17 -30.92
N SER A 9 -1.29 16.95 -31.59
CA SER A 9 -2.72 16.70 -31.62
C SER A 9 -3.05 15.37 -32.31
N LEU A 10 -4.29 14.90 -32.19
CA LEU A 10 -4.73 13.70 -32.91
C LEU A 10 -4.72 13.96 -34.42
N GLU A 11 -5.08 15.17 -34.82
CA GLU A 11 -5.17 15.64 -36.20
C GLU A 11 -3.78 15.68 -36.84
N GLU A 12 -2.78 16.23 -36.16
CA GLU A 12 -1.38 16.24 -36.63
C GLU A 12 -0.84 14.82 -36.82
N ARG A 13 -1.12 13.92 -35.86
CA ARG A 13 -0.72 12.51 -35.96
C ARG A 13 -1.38 11.82 -37.15
N LEU A 14 -2.66 12.07 -37.36
CA LEU A 14 -3.42 11.49 -38.47
C LEU A 14 -2.89 11.99 -39.82
N GLU A 15 -2.62 13.29 -39.94
CA GLU A 15 -2.02 13.89 -41.15
C GLU A 15 -0.67 13.23 -41.48
N VAL A 16 0.23 13.13 -40.50
CA VAL A 16 1.55 12.51 -40.68
C VAL A 16 1.43 11.06 -41.16
N VAL A 17 0.50 10.30 -40.59
CA VAL A 17 0.27 8.90 -41.00
C VAL A 17 -0.26 8.82 -42.42
N LEU A 18 -1.23 9.66 -42.80
CA LEU A 18 -1.78 9.67 -44.16
C LEU A 18 -0.74 10.09 -45.20
N LEU A 19 0.11 11.09 -44.90
CA LEU A 19 1.23 11.49 -45.75
C LEU A 19 2.29 10.41 -45.91
N TYR A 20 2.55 9.63 -44.86
CA TYR A 20 3.45 8.48 -44.94
C TYR A 20 2.85 7.35 -45.79
N LEU A 21 1.56 7.04 -45.59
CA LEU A 21 0.87 5.96 -46.30
C LEU A 21 0.62 6.29 -47.78
N SER A 22 0.53 7.57 -48.15
CA SER A 22 0.45 7.99 -49.56
C SER A 22 1.73 7.70 -50.35
N GLY A 23 2.83 7.39 -49.66
CA GLY A 23 4.13 7.10 -50.26
C GLY A 23 4.88 8.33 -50.78
N GLN A 24 4.29 9.53 -50.67
CA GLN A 24 4.86 10.77 -51.19
C GLN A 24 5.96 11.33 -50.28
N VAL A 25 5.88 11.07 -48.96
CA VAL A 25 6.81 11.62 -47.97
C VAL A 25 7.36 10.51 -47.08
N GLY A 26 8.67 10.32 -47.11
CA GLY A 26 9.35 9.36 -46.25
C GLY A 26 9.36 9.78 -44.77
N SER A 27 9.47 8.79 -43.88
CA SER A 27 9.47 8.99 -42.42
C SER A 27 10.51 10.01 -41.93
N SER A 28 11.70 10.06 -42.53
CA SER A 28 12.76 11.00 -42.15
C SER A 28 12.40 12.46 -42.45
N ARG A 29 11.64 12.72 -43.51
CA ARG A 29 11.21 14.08 -43.89
C ARG A 29 10.04 14.53 -43.00
N LEU A 30 9.08 13.64 -42.75
CA LEU A 30 7.99 13.88 -41.79
C LEU A 30 8.52 14.14 -40.38
N ALA A 31 9.50 13.35 -39.94
CA ALA A 31 10.18 13.53 -38.67
C ALA A 31 10.74 14.95 -38.49
N LYS A 32 11.46 15.47 -39.51
CA LYS A 32 12.00 16.83 -39.49
C LYS A 32 10.91 17.90 -39.49
N GLN A 33 9.87 17.72 -40.32
CA GLN A 33 8.78 18.69 -40.48
C GLN A 33 7.97 18.86 -39.18
N TYR A 34 7.69 17.76 -38.49
CA TYR A 34 6.87 17.75 -37.28
C TYR A 34 7.70 17.73 -35.98
N GLY A 35 9.03 17.82 -36.06
CA GLY A 35 9.91 17.87 -34.89
C GLY A 35 9.93 16.58 -34.07
N VAL A 36 9.65 15.43 -34.69
CA VAL A 36 9.61 14.10 -34.04
C VAL A 36 10.74 13.20 -34.53
N SER A 37 10.95 12.08 -33.85
CA SER A 37 11.89 11.07 -34.35
C SER A 37 11.27 10.26 -35.51
N GLY A 38 12.09 9.75 -36.43
CA GLY A 38 11.63 8.86 -37.50
C GLY A 38 10.94 7.60 -36.96
N HIS A 39 11.37 7.11 -35.79
CA HIS A 39 10.72 6.00 -35.10
C HIS A 39 9.33 6.37 -34.58
N THR A 40 9.13 7.60 -34.11
CA THR A 40 7.81 8.09 -33.68
C THR A 40 6.81 8.05 -34.83
N VAL A 41 7.23 8.47 -36.03
CA VAL A 41 6.40 8.38 -37.24
C VAL A 41 6.03 6.92 -37.53
N GLN A 42 7.00 6.00 -37.46
CA GLN A 42 6.74 4.57 -37.67
C GLN A 42 5.81 3.98 -36.59
N ASP A 43 5.95 4.39 -35.33
CA ASP A 43 5.09 3.95 -34.23
C ASP A 43 3.64 4.44 -34.43
N TRP A 44 3.43 5.68 -34.90
CA TRP A 44 2.09 6.19 -35.27
C TRP A 44 1.50 5.41 -36.45
N VAL A 45 2.28 5.15 -37.50
CA VAL A 45 1.82 4.37 -38.65
C VAL A 45 1.45 2.95 -38.23
N ARG A 46 2.24 2.31 -37.36
CA ARG A 46 1.92 0.99 -36.79
C ARG A 46 0.62 1.01 -36.00
N ALA A 47 0.47 1.98 -35.09
CA ALA A 47 -0.73 2.12 -34.29
C ALA A 47 -1.98 2.33 -35.16
N TYR A 48 -1.86 3.12 -36.23
CA TYR A 48 -2.94 3.31 -37.19
C TYR A 48 -3.25 2.05 -38.00
N ARG A 49 -2.25 1.30 -38.45
CA ARG A 49 -2.45 0.04 -39.18
C ARG A 49 -3.19 -1.01 -38.34
N HIS A 50 -2.95 -1.04 -37.03
CA HIS A 50 -3.54 -2.04 -36.15
C HIS A 50 -4.88 -1.60 -35.55
N ASP A 51 -4.96 -0.36 -35.05
CA ASP A 51 -6.07 0.13 -34.23
C ASP A 51 -6.79 1.33 -34.91
N GLY A 52 -6.43 1.69 -36.15
CA GLY A 52 -7.01 2.81 -36.90
C GLY A 52 -6.77 4.16 -36.20
N VAL A 53 -7.73 5.07 -36.34
CA VAL A 53 -7.69 6.38 -35.65
C VAL A 53 -7.68 6.21 -34.13
N ALA A 54 -8.25 5.13 -33.59
CA ALA A 54 -8.22 4.87 -32.15
C ALA A 54 -6.80 4.61 -31.64
N GLY A 55 -5.94 3.99 -32.45
CA GLY A 55 -4.52 3.80 -32.14
C GLY A 55 -3.72 5.10 -32.03
N LEU A 56 -4.18 6.16 -32.69
CA LEU A 56 -3.53 7.47 -32.65
C LEU A 56 -3.97 8.33 -31.46
N LYS A 57 -5.03 7.95 -30.73
CA LYS A 57 -5.48 8.69 -29.55
C LYS A 57 -4.46 8.60 -28.42
N GLU A 58 -4.36 9.65 -27.62
CA GLU A 58 -3.55 9.58 -26.40
C GLU A 58 -4.08 8.49 -25.47
N SER A 59 -3.17 7.66 -24.96
CA SER A 59 -3.53 6.69 -23.94
C SER A 59 -3.19 7.22 -22.56
N HIS A 60 -4.19 7.23 -21.68
CA HIS A 60 -4.03 7.56 -20.27
C HIS A 60 -3.66 6.34 -19.41
N THR A 61 -3.54 5.16 -20.02
CA THR A 61 -3.27 3.89 -19.34
C THR A 61 -2.03 3.20 -19.92
N TRP A 62 -1.52 2.18 -19.22
CA TRP A 62 -0.43 1.36 -19.74
C TRP A 62 -0.99 0.29 -20.67
N ARG A 63 -0.35 0.08 -21.83
CA ARG A 63 -0.69 -1.08 -22.67
C ARG A 63 -0.29 -2.35 -21.94
N HIS A 64 -1.27 -3.22 -21.72
CA HIS A 64 -1.05 -4.50 -21.06
C HIS A 64 -0.57 -5.53 -22.08
N TYR A 65 0.48 -6.25 -21.72
CA TYR A 65 1.05 -7.35 -22.50
C TYR A 65 1.21 -8.55 -21.59
N SER A 66 0.71 -9.70 -22.01
CA SER A 66 0.81 -10.93 -21.23
C SER A 66 2.27 -11.39 -21.11
N PRO A 67 2.65 -12.11 -20.03
CA PRO A 67 3.98 -12.69 -19.92
C PRO A 67 4.36 -13.59 -21.11
N GLU A 68 3.39 -14.34 -21.64
CA GLU A 68 3.56 -15.27 -22.76
C GLU A 68 3.90 -14.51 -24.05
N LEU A 69 3.18 -13.42 -24.33
CA LEU A 69 3.45 -12.57 -25.48
C LEU A 69 4.85 -11.95 -25.41
N LYS A 70 5.25 -11.45 -24.23
CA LYS A 70 6.59 -10.88 -24.01
C LYS A 70 7.68 -11.93 -24.26
N TRP A 71 7.46 -13.14 -23.78
CA TRP A 71 8.39 -14.25 -23.94
C TRP A 71 8.54 -14.64 -25.41
N GLN A 72 7.42 -14.82 -26.12
CA GLN A 72 7.43 -15.19 -27.53
C GLN A 72 8.10 -14.12 -28.39
N ALA A 73 7.81 -12.84 -28.15
CA ALA A 73 8.45 -11.74 -28.87
C ALA A 73 9.97 -11.70 -28.67
N CYS A 74 10.46 -12.01 -27.45
CA CYS A 74 11.89 -12.09 -27.18
C CYS A 74 12.52 -13.31 -27.86
N GLN A 75 11.86 -14.47 -27.82
CA GLN A 75 12.36 -15.70 -28.44
C GLN A 75 12.47 -15.56 -29.95
N ASP A 76 11.43 -15.04 -30.60
CA ASP A 76 11.41 -14.83 -32.04
C ASP A 76 12.53 -13.90 -32.51
N TYR A 77 12.79 -12.82 -31.76
CA TYR A 77 13.93 -11.94 -32.04
C TYR A 77 15.27 -12.64 -31.85
N LEU A 78 15.46 -13.34 -30.73
CA LEU A 78 16.73 -14.01 -30.40
C LEU A 78 17.04 -15.19 -31.32
N SER A 79 16.02 -15.84 -31.87
CA SER A 79 16.19 -16.88 -32.90
C SER A 79 16.58 -16.32 -34.27
N GLY A 80 16.58 -14.99 -34.44
CA GLY A 80 16.82 -14.34 -35.73
C GLY A 80 15.66 -14.43 -36.72
N LYS A 81 14.51 -14.97 -36.30
CA LYS A 81 13.31 -15.14 -37.14
C LYS A 81 12.71 -13.82 -37.59
N TYR A 82 12.75 -12.81 -36.72
CA TYR A 82 12.23 -11.47 -36.99
C TYR A 82 13.18 -10.41 -36.43
N SER A 83 13.30 -9.30 -37.13
CA SER A 83 13.93 -8.08 -36.62
C SER A 83 13.12 -7.50 -35.44
N VAL A 84 13.73 -6.55 -34.71
CA VAL A 84 13.04 -5.82 -33.62
C VAL A 84 11.74 -5.16 -34.12
N TYR A 85 11.76 -4.63 -35.34
CA TYR A 85 10.62 -3.93 -35.93
C TYR A 85 9.51 -4.89 -36.33
N GLU A 86 9.85 -6.00 -36.99
CA GLU A 86 8.88 -7.04 -37.35
C GLU A 86 8.26 -7.68 -36.10
N CYS A 87 9.03 -7.85 -35.01
CA CYS A 87 8.48 -8.27 -33.73
C CYS A 87 7.48 -7.24 -33.18
N CYS A 88 7.78 -5.94 -33.28
CA CYS A 88 6.86 -4.91 -32.80
C CYS A 88 5.57 -4.88 -33.63
N ASP A 89 5.65 -5.07 -34.94
CA ASP A 89 4.47 -5.14 -35.82
C ASP A 89 3.63 -6.39 -35.49
N ARG A 90 4.26 -7.57 -35.45
CA ARG A 90 3.58 -8.86 -35.24
C ARG A 90 2.90 -8.98 -33.88
N TYR A 91 3.57 -8.52 -32.83
CA TYR A 91 3.08 -8.60 -31.45
C TYR A 91 2.38 -7.32 -30.99
N ASN A 92 2.17 -6.36 -31.90
CA ASN A 92 1.56 -5.07 -31.63
C ASN A 92 2.19 -4.35 -30.42
N ILE A 93 3.52 -4.35 -30.39
CA ILE A 93 4.32 -3.70 -29.35
C ILE A 93 4.42 -2.22 -29.72
N SER A 94 4.03 -1.38 -28.78
CA SER A 94 3.89 0.07 -28.96
C SER A 94 5.15 0.77 -29.46
N SER A 95 6.34 0.28 -29.11
CA SER A 95 7.60 0.79 -29.66
C SER A 95 8.74 -0.21 -29.51
N HIS A 96 9.76 -0.07 -30.36
CA HIS A 96 10.98 -0.87 -30.30
C HIS A 96 11.71 -0.74 -28.95
N SER A 97 11.61 0.41 -28.28
CA SER A 97 12.15 0.63 -26.93
C SER A 97 11.51 -0.29 -25.89
N VAL A 98 10.21 -0.60 -26.03
CA VAL A 98 9.52 -1.55 -25.14
C VAL A 98 10.09 -2.96 -25.32
N LEU A 99 10.23 -3.43 -26.56
CA LEU A 99 10.82 -4.75 -26.84
C LEU A 99 12.30 -4.82 -26.40
N ARG A 100 13.10 -3.78 -26.64
CA ARG A 100 14.49 -3.71 -26.13
C ARG A 100 14.54 -3.79 -24.60
N GLY A 101 13.61 -3.15 -23.91
CA GLY A 101 13.45 -3.25 -22.46
C GLY A 101 13.12 -4.67 -22.02
N TRP A 102 12.29 -5.39 -22.77
CA TRP A 102 11.98 -6.79 -22.50
C TRP A 102 13.18 -7.70 -22.74
N LEU A 103 13.89 -7.54 -23.86
CA LEU A 103 15.11 -8.29 -24.18
C LEU A 103 16.16 -8.14 -23.08
N LYS A 104 16.41 -6.93 -22.60
CA LYS A 104 17.33 -6.69 -21.48
C LYS A 104 16.92 -7.42 -20.19
N ARG A 105 15.61 -7.54 -19.93
CA ARG A 105 15.11 -8.29 -18.78
C ARG A 105 15.27 -9.80 -18.98
N TYR A 106 14.94 -10.28 -20.18
CA TYR A 106 15.07 -11.67 -20.56
C TYR A 106 16.53 -12.14 -20.46
N THR A 107 17.47 -11.41 -21.04
CA THR A 107 18.91 -11.77 -21.03
C THR A 107 19.56 -11.64 -19.66
N SER A 108 18.98 -10.88 -18.73
CA SER A 108 19.46 -10.78 -17.36
C SER A 108 18.89 -11.86 -16.42
N GLY A 109 18.25 -12.90 -16.97
CA GLY A 109 17.66 -14.01 -16.20
C GLY A 109 16.42 -13.62 -15.39
N LYS A 110 15.83 -12.44 -15.64
CA LYS A 110 14.63 -11.98 -14.94
C LYS A 110 13.39 -12.45 -15.71
N THR A 111 12.48 -13.09 -15.01
CA THR A 111 11.21 -13.53 -15.58
C THR A 111 10.29 -12.34 -15.91
N PHE A 112 9.41 -12.55 -16.91
CA PHE A 112 8.31 -11.63 -17.23
C PHE A 112 7.10 -11.75 -16.30
N THR A 113 7.23 -12.55 -15.23
CA THR A 113 6.22 -12.67 -14.19
C THR A 113 5.79 -11.28 -13.76
N GLU A 114 4.47 -11.12 -13.64
CA GLU A 114 3.91 -9.93 -13.05
C GLU A 114 4.65 -9.69 -11.75
N LYS A 115 5.31 -8.54 -11.64
CA LYS A 115 5.66 -8.09 -10.31
C LYS A 115 4.34 -8.04 -9.57
N SER A 116 4.26 -8.73 -8.44
CA SER A 116 3.36 -8.45 -7.32
C SER A 116 3.62 -7.03 -6.79
N GLY A 117 3.67 -6.06 -7.69
CA GLY A 117 4.06 -4.68 -7.50
C GLY A 117 2.81 -3.87 -7.31
N GLY A 118 2.28 -3.94 -6.10
CA GLY A 118 1.15 -3.14 -5.66
C GLY A 118 0.01 -4.03 -5.17
N SER A 119 0.03 -4.34 -3.87
CA SER A 119 -0.95 -5.18 -3.18
C SER A 119 -0.74 -6.69 -3.36
N THR A 120 0.29 -7.25 -2.72
CA THR A 120 -0.07 -8.38 -1.83
C THR A 120 -1.06 -7.77 -0.87
N ARG A 121 -2.35 -7.97 -1.12
CA ARG A 121 -3.41 -7.67 -0.15
C ARG A 121 -2.98 -8.37 1.12
N MET A 122 -2.34 -7.63 2.05
CA MET A 122 -1.90 -8.20 3.31
C MET A 122 -3.15 -8.88 3.86
N LYS A 123 -3.07 -10.20 4.12
CA LYS A 123 -4.17 -10.91 4.77
C LYS A 123 -4.56 -10.02 5.96
N ALA A 124 -5.82 -9.57 5.98
CA ALA A 124 -6.27 -8.65 7.00
C ALA A 124 -5.94 -9.28 8.36
N LYS A 125 -5.00 -8.69 9.10
CA LYS A 125 -4.64 -9.18 10.43
C LYS A 125 -5.91 -9.13 11.29
N ARG A 126 -6.10 -10.13 12.17
CA ARG A 126 -7.21 -10.18 13.13
C ARG A 126 -7.37 -8.81 13.79
N LYS A 127 -8.59 -8.26 13.74
CA LYS A 127 -8.92 -7.03 14.46
C LYS A 127 -9.10 -7.37 15.93
N VAL A 128 -8.20 -6.88 16.77
CA VAL A 128 -8.33 -7.02 18.23
C VAL A 128 -9.22 -5.89 18.74
N THR A 129 -10.35 -6.26 19.33
CA THR A 129 -11.36 -5.37 19.91
C THR A 129 -10.80 -4.63 21.14
N GLN A 130 -11.47 -3.55 21.56
CA GLN A 130 -11.05 -2.78 22.73
C GLN A 130 -11.05 -3.63 24.02
N ALA A 131 -12.11 -4.41 24.24
CA ALA A 131 -12.23 -5.28 25.40
C ALA A 131 -11.10 -6.34 25.44
N GLU A 132 -10.78 -6.95 24.29
CA GLU A 132 -9.65 -7.89 24.19
C GLU A 132 -8.30 -7.21 24.52
N ARG A 133 -8.11 -5.93 24.17
CA ARG A 133 -6.87 -5.19 24.53
C ARG A 133 -6.77 -4.95 26.03
N GLU A 134 -7.88 -4.60 26.68
CA GLU A 134 -7.94 -4.38 28.12
C GLU A 134 -7.69 -5.67 28.91
N GLU A 135 -8.22 -6.79 28.42
CA GLU A 135 -7.95 -8.12 28.97
C GLU A 135 -6.47 -8.50 28.83
N VAL A 136 -5.90 -8.32 27.63
CA VAL A 136 -4.48 -8.58 27.35
C VAL A 136 -3.56 -7.78 28.27
N VAL A 137 -3.83 -6.50 28.46
CA VAL A 137 -3.00 -5.64 29.32
C VAL A 137 -3.17 -5.98 30.79
N THR A 138 -4.40 -6.23 31.25
CA THR A 138 -4.68 -6.64 32.63
C THR A 138 -3.98 -7.96 32.95
N TYR A 139 -3.97 -8.90 32.01
CA TYR A 139 -3.23 -10.15 32.12
C TYR A 139 -1.72 -9.90 32.19
N ALA A 140 -1.16 -9.08 31.29
CA ALA A 140 0.26 -8.74 31.30
C ALA A 140 0.70 -8.13 32.65
N LEU A 141 -0.09 -7.21 33.21
CA LEU A 141 0.19 -6.58 34.50
C LEU A 141 0.12 -7.56 35.67
N LYS A 142 -0.87 -8.46 35.69
CA LYS A 142 -0.99 -9.54 36.70
C LYS A 142 0.18 -10.51 36.67
N HIS A 143 0.76 -10.76 35.49
CA HIS A 143 1.90 -11.66 35.29
C HIS A 143 3.26 -10.93 35.23
N GLY A 144 3.38 -9.78 35.89
CA GLY A 144 4.67 -9.10 36.07
C GLY A 144 5.24 -8.49 34.79
N LYS A 145 4.39 -8.02 33.88
CA LYS A 145 4.76 -7.46 32.56
C LYS A 145 5.48 -8.45 31.64
N ASN A 146 5.18 -9.75 31.78
CA ASN A 146 5.66 -10.75 30.84
C ASN A 146 4.90 -10.67 29.49
N TYR A 147 5.34 -9.73 28.65
CA TYR A 147 4.71 -9.41 27.37
C TYR A 147 4.85 -10.52 26.35
N GLN A 148 5.92 -11.34 26.43
CA GLN A 148 6.12 -12.46 25.51
C GLN A 148 5.11 -13.58 25.78
N ALA A 149 5.00 -14.05 27.03
CA ALA A 149 4.02 -15.08 27.38
C ALA A 149 2.58 -14.60 27.16
N THR A 150 2.31 -13.30 27.34
CA THR A 150 0.99 -12.71 27.05
C THR A 150 0.71 -12.67 25.54
N ALA A 151 1.70 -12.31 24.72
CA ALA A 151 1.58 -12.30 23.28
C ALA A 151 1.22 -13.69 22.73
N ASP A 152 1.90 -14.72 23.23
CA ASP A 152 1.69 -16.10 22.84
C ASP A 152 0.30 -16.60 23.27
N LYS A 153 -0.13 -16.29 24.51
CA LYS A 153 -1.45 -16.69 25.04
C LYS A 153 -2.62 -16.11 24.26
N PHE A 154 -2.54 -14.84 23.87
CA PHE A 154 -3.63 -14.14 23.19
C PHE A 154 -3.48 -14.13 21.66
N ASN A 155 -2.45 -14.80 21.12
CA ASN A 155 -2.11 -14.83 19.70
C ASN A 155 -2.04 -13.42 19.09
N VAL A 156 -1.40 -12.50 19.82
CA VAL A 156 -1.16 -11.11 19.42
C VAL A 156 0.34 -10.87 19.36
N SER A 157 0.80 -9.88 18.59
CA SER A 157 2.23 -9.61 18.52
C SER A 157 2.74 -9.03 19.85
N TYR A 158 3.94 -9.46 20.28
CA TYR A 158 4.70 -8.87 21.38
C TYR A 158 4.65 -7.33 21.37
N GLN A 159 4.87 -6.75 20.19
CA GLN A 159 4.94 -5.30 20.02
C GLN A 159 3.58 -4.62 20.21
N GLN A 160 2.46 -5.34 20.03
CA GLN A 160 1.13 -4.85 20.38
C GLN A 160 0.93 -4.84 21.89
N VAL A 161 1.26 -5.94 22.57
CA VAL A 161 1.14 -6.05 24.04
C VAL A 161 1.98 -4.99 24.75
N TYR A 162 3.23 -4.82 24.34
CA TYR A 162 4.13 -3.80 24.90
C TYR A 162 3.57 -2.38 24.73
N ASN A 163 3.10 -2.04 23.52
CA ASN A 163 2.55 -0.71 23.24
C ASN A 163 1.22 -0.47 23.95
N TRP A 164 0.39 -1.50 24.10
CA TRP A 164 -0.86 -1.43 24.88
C TRP A 164 -0.56 -1.23 26.36
N GLY A 165 0.34 -2.03 26.95
CA GLY A 165 0.75 -1.89 28.35
C GLY A 165 1.27 -0.48 28.65
N ARG A 166 2.18 0.04 27.81
CA ARG A 166 2.72 1.40 27.96
C ARG A 166 1.64 2.49 27.86
N LYS A 167 0.68 2.36 26.95
CA LYS A 167 -0.42 3.33 26.80
C LYS A 167 -1.41 3.26 27.95
N PHE A 168 -1.66 2.07 28.46
CA PHE A 168 -2.53 1.86 29.61
C PHE A 168 -1.93 2.45 30.90
N GLU A 169 -0.60 2.34 31.09
CA GLU A 169 0.08 2.99 32.22
C GLU A 169 0.01 4.53 32.15
N LYS A 170 0.00 5.10 30.94
CA LYS A 170 -0.02 6.56 30.75
C LYS A 170 -1.43 7.15 30.82
N ASP A 171 -2.36 6.55 30.09
CA ASP A 171 -3.69 7.13 29.79
C ASP A 171 -4.85 6.20 30.25
N GLY A 172 -4.57 5.11 30.95
CA GLY A 172 -5.55 4.09 31.36
C GLY A 172 -6.22 3.39 30.17
N SER A 173 -7.43 2.87 30.36
CA SER A 173 -8.23 2.23 29.29
C SER A 173 -8.45 3.15 28.07
N SER A 174 -8.49 4.47 28.29
CA SER A 174 -8.67 5.47 27.23
C SER A 174 -7.53 5.51 26.20
N GLY A 175 -6.32 5.06 26.60
CA GLY A 175 -5.14 4.96 25.74
C GLY A 175 -5.17 3.76 24.78
N LEU A 176 -6.02 2.76 25.04
CA LEU A 176 -6.12 1.54 24.21
C LEU A 176 -7.03 1.69 22.99
N VAL A 177 -7.86 2.75 22.96
CA VAL A 177 -8.84 3.03 21.91
C VAL A 177 -8.17 3.23 20.55
N ASP A 178 -8.63 2.51 19.53
CA ASP A 178 -8.11 2.63 18.17
C ASP A 178 -8.59 3.93 17.50
N ARG A 179 -7.69 4.91 17.36
CA ARG A 179 -7.97 6.20 16.70
C ARG A 179 -7.39 6.29 15.28
N ARG A 180 -6.96 5.16 14.70
CA ARG A 180 -6.41 5.15 13.32
C ARG A 180 -7.50 5.50 12.31
N GLY A 181 -7.20 6.41 11.38
CA GLY A 181 -8.16 6.92 10.38
C GLY A 181 -9.18 7.93 10.92
N GLN A 182 -9.28 8.09 12.24
CA GLN A 182 -10.08 9.12 12.91
C GLN A 182 -9.25 10.41 13.02
N ARG A 183 -8.85 10.99 11.87
CA ARG A 183 -8.22 12.31 11.89
C ARG A 183 -9.30 13.34 12.22
N LYS A 184 -9.16 14.03 13.36
CA LYS A 184 -9.92 15.21 13.84
C LYS A 184 -11.08 15.61 12.92
N LYS A 185 -12.21 14.90 12.97
CA LYS A 185 -13.47 15.51 12.58
C LYS A 185 -13.84 16.38 13.77
N GLN A 186 -13.70 17.69 13.56
CA GLN A 186 -14.02 18.76 14.50
C GLN A 186 -12.97 18.91 15.62
N LEU A 187 -12.00 19.80 15.37
CA LEU A 187 -11.59 20.71 16.42
C LEU A 187 -12.78 21.66 16.62
N GLU A 188 -13.82 21.21 17.33
CA GLU A 188 -14.61 22.17 18.10
C GLU A 188 -13.61 22.77 19.10
N PRO A 189 -13.54 24.10 19.27
CA PRO A 189 -12.72 24.68 20.33
C PRO A 189 -13.12 23.98 21.61
N ALA A 190 -12.12 23.58 22.40
CA ALA A 190 -12.32 22.85 23.65
C ALA A 190 -13.46 23.51 24.43
N LYS A 191 -14.66 22.92 24.39
CA LYS A 191 -15.64 23.15 25.44
C LYS A 191 -14.92 22.63 26.66
N GLU A 192 -14.47 23.57 27.48
CA GLU A 192 -14.01 23.32 28.83
C GLU A 192 -14.95 22.24 29.39
N LEU A 193 -14.35 21.12 29.80
CA LEU A 193 -15.07 20.00 30.38
C LEU A 193 -16.02 20.61 31.40
N THR A 194 -17.34 20.48 31.21
CA THR A 194 -18.28 21.09 32.16
C THR A 194 -17.90 20.56 33.54
N GLU A 195 -17.96 21.41 34.58
CA GLU A 195 -17.48 21.03 35.92
C GLU A 195 -18.06 19.69 36.38
N VAL A 196 -19.29 19.38 35.93
CA VAL A 196 -19.98 18.11 36.12
C VAL A 196 -19.24 16.91 35.53
N ASP A 197 -18.71 17.01 34.31
CA ASP A 197 -17.98 15.92 33.65
C ASP A 197 -16.58 15.72 34.26
N ARG A 198 -15.94 16.81 34.70
CA ARG A 198 -14.68 16.73 35.47
C ARG A 198 -14.91 16.03 36.80
N LEU A 199 -15.95 16.44 37.54
CA LEU A 199 -16.32 15.85 38.81
C LEU A 199 -16.74 14.38 38.68
N LYS A 200 -17.35 13.98 37.56
CA LYS A 200 -17.66 12.56 37.28
C LYS A 200 -16.40 11.73 37.06
N LEU A 201 -15.46 12.23 36.27
CA LEU A 201 -14.19 11.53 36.01
C LEU A 201 -13.36 11.40 37.29
N GLU A 202 -13.33 12.45 38.11
CA GLU A 202 -12.66 12.45 39.40
C GLU A 202 -13.36 11.54 40.42
N ASN A 203 -14.69 11.52 40.45
CA ASN A 203 -15.45 10.56 41.27
C ASN A 203 -15.12 9.11 40.91
N GLU A 204 -15.06 8.79 39.63
CA GLU A 204 -14.79 7.44 39.17
C GLU A 204 -13.37 7.00 39.52
N ARG A 205 -12.40 7.92 39.37
CA ARG A 205 -11.01 7.71 39.82
C ARG A 205 -10.94 7.48 41.33
N LEU A 206 -11.59 8.33 42.13
CA LEU A 206 -11.60 8.21 43.60
C LEU A 206 -12.28 6.93 44.07
N LYS A 207 -13.32 6.46 43.37
CA LYS A 207 -13.96 5.17 43.66
C LYS A 207 -13.03 3.99 43.38
N GLN A 208 -12.28 4.02 42.28
CA GLN A 208 -11.29 2.99 41.97
C GLN A 208 -10.15 2.97 42.99
N GLU A 209 -9.66 4.14 43.39
CA GLU A 209 -8.62 4.26 44.41
C GLU A 209 -9.09 3.75 45.77
N LYS A 210 -10.32 4.11 46.18
CA LYS A 210 -10.94 3.60 47.40
C LYS A 210 -11.05 2.07 47.38
N LEU A 211 -11.49 1.49 46.27
CA LEU A 211 -11.61 0.04 46.12
C LEU A 211 -10.25 -0.67 46.28
N MET A 212 -9.19 -0.08 45.70
CA MET A 212 -7.83 -0.61 45.82
C MET A 212 -7.30 -0.54 47.26
N LEU A 213 -7.52 0.58 47.94
CA LEU A 213 -7.13 0.75 49.36
C LEU A 213 -7.91 -0.18 50.29
N GLU A 214 -9.20 -0.44 50.02
CA GLU A 214 -9.99 -1.41 50.78
C GLU A 214 -9.47 -2.84 50.60
N ALA A 215 -9.07 -3.21 49.38
CA ALA A 215 -8.44 -4.50 49.10
C ALA A 215 -7.07 -4.63 49.79
N GLU A 216 -6.24 -3.59 49.76
CA GLU A 216 -4.95 -3.56 50.46
C GLU A 216 -5.12 -3.70 51.98
N ASN A 217 -6.04 -2.93 52.57
CA ASN A 217 -6.35 -3.04 54.00
C ASN A 217 -6.89 -4.42 54.38
N PHE A 218 -7.69 -5.04 53.53
CA PHE A 218 -8.17 -6.41 53.75
C PHE A 218 -7.02 -7.41 53.78
N ILE A 219 -6.06 -7.28 52.85
CA ILE A 219 -4.86 -8.13 52.79
C ILE A 219 -4.00 -7.92 54.03
N LEU A 220 -3.75 -6.67 54.43
CA LEU A 220 -2.96 -6.35 55.62
C LEU A 220 -3.56 -6.93 56.90
N LYS A 221 -4.89 -6.85 57.06
CA LYS A 221 -5.60 -7.49 58.20
C LYS A 221 -5.45 -9.00 58.20
N LYS A 222 -5.52 -9.66 57.03
CA LYS A 222 -5.30 -11.12 56.91
C LYS A 222 -3.86 -11.51 57.24
N VAL A 223 -2.88 -10.75 56.77
CA VAL A 223 -1.45 -10.97 57.05
C VAL A 223 -1.15 -10.79 58.54
N GLY A 224 -1.70 -9.75 59.18
CA GLY A 224 -1.59 -9.54 60.63
C GLY A 224 -2.19 -10.70 61.43
N ALA A 225 -3.39 -11.17 61.06
CA ALA A 225 -4.04 -12.29 61.71
C ALA A 225 -3.31 -13.65 61.55
N LEU A 226 -2.50 -13.80 60.49
CA LEU A 226 -1.63 -14.97 60.28
C LEU A 226 -0.34 -14.85 61.11
N ARG A 227 0.24 -13.65 61.21
CA ARG A 227 1.42 -13.39 62.06
C ARG A 227 1.12 -13.59 63.54
N GLU A 228 -0.05 -13.18 64.02
CA GLU A 228 -0.49 -13.43 65.40
C GLU A 228 -0.81 -14.90 65.69
N ARG A 229 -1.24 -15.66 64.67
CA ARG A 229 -1.41 -17.12 64.77
C ARG A 229 -0.10 -17.91 64.75
N SER A 230 0.94 -17.37 64.11
CA SER A 230 2.28 -17.97 64.05
C SER A 230 3.13 -17.69 65.31
N LYS A 231 2.66 -16.81 66.20
CA LYS A 231 3.34 -16.43 67.45
C LYS A 231 2.75 -17.10 68.71
N ARG A 232 1.67 -17.88 68.55
CA ARG A 232 1.13 -18.78 69.58
C ARG A 232 1.59 -20.21 69.30
#